data_AF-A0A954Z404-F1
#
_entry.id   AF-A0A954Z404-F1
#
_cell.length_a   1.000
_cell.length_b   1.000
_cell.length_c   1.000
_cell.angle_alpha   90.00
_cell.angle_beta   90.00
_cell.angle_gamma   90.00
#
_symmetry.space_group_name_H-M   'P 1'
#
loop_
_entity.id
_entity.type
_entity.pdbx_description
1 polymer ?
#
loop_
_entity_poly.entity_id
_entity_poly.type
_entity_poly.pdbx_seq_one_letter_code
_entity_poly.pdbx_strand_id
1 'polypeptide(L)'
;QAAQNRRKLDKETTQRKATLEGLAIHAAEVIRAHRFRPPPLEVAADEARVADKPGAAYGVLTDAVQQSTHRLSRLFVPSLFDGARPGLIVFFTCLLSVAGAGWYVYSHPAGPSFKVLGASAFGAAIVLCVALGFMLRRVGAAKIENLYRPILTDIATARLAVDQHHTLTRRSIDLAERDAGLHRDRAVKAAHEKYDPKLARVALRRKNLLQTIEEEFSKNRRDLEARRDLALRPFQNWPELEQPKLEARLNRYRSLLKARRDNACDTAQRQYDADRAELRERWDRGVERIAALLDATADFDDALRCDLLEVDWENWRPNFVFGGAVRFGALEVDFGRIAPRFRDDPRLKRERLTLSRTPALLAIPERGALLIRYAREARDVANAALQAVMTRLLTTIPPGRAHFTIIDPVGLGQDFAGFMHLADYDDAMVGGRIWTEGQQIEQQLTDLTNHMENVIQKYLRN
;
A
#
# COMPACT_ATOMS: atom_id res chain seq x y z
N GLN A 1 -53.97 -17.25 -41.34
CA GLN A 1 -55.41 -16.91 -41.27
C GLN A 1 -56.22 -17.59 -42.38
N ALA A 2 -55.88 -17.44 -43.68
CA ALA A 2 -56.62 -18.09 -44.78
C ALA A 2 -56.76 -19.63 -44.65
N ALA A 3 -55.67 -20.32 -44.28
CA ALA A 3 -55.68 -21.76 -44.03
C ALA A 3 -56.58 -22.20 -42.85
N GLN A 4 -56.75 -21.36 -41.83
CA GLN A 4 -57.68 -21.63 -40.72
C GLN A 4 -59.14 -21.48 -41.16
N ASN A 5 -59.42 -20.49 -42.01
CA ASN A 5 -60.77 -20.25 -42.53
C ASN A 5 -61.24 -21.39 -43.45
N ARG A 6 -60.36 -21.95 -44.30
CA ARG A 6 -60.69 -23.15 -45.11
C ARG A 6 -61.06 -24.35 -44.24
N ARG A 7 -60.25 -24.63 -43.21
CA ARG A 7 -60.49 -25.75 -42.29
C ARG A 7 -61.81 -25.62 -41.53
N LYS A 8 -62.22 -24.40 -41.18
CA LYS A 8 -63.49 -24.13 -40.50
C LYS A 8 -64.69 -24.39 -41.42
N LEU A 9 -64.63 -23.91 -42.66
CA LEU A 9 -65.66 -24.11 -43.67
C LEU A 9 -65.90 -25.60 -43.97
N ASP A 10 -64.82 -26.38 -44.15
CA ASP A 10 -64.92 -27.82 -44.43
C ASP A 10 -65.60 -28.58 -43.28
N LYS A 11 -65.27 -28.25 -42.01
CA LYS A 11 -65.91 -28.86 -40.82
C LYS A 11 -67.41 -28.55 -40.71
N GLU A 12 -67.80 -27.28 -40.90
CA GLU A 12 -69.21 -26.87 -40.82
C GLU A 12 -70.08 -27.57 -41.88
N THR A 13 -69.52 -27.81 -43.06
CA THR A 13 -70.22 -28.47 -44.18
C THR A 13 -70.46 -29.95 -43.91
N THR A 14 -69.45 -30.67 -43.38
CA THR A 14 -69.59 -32.08 -42.99
C THR A 14 -70.66 -32.26 -41.91
N GLN A 15 -70.70 -31.37 -40.93
CA GLN A 15 -71.67 -31.44 -39.83
C GLN A 15 -73.11 -31.25 -40.32
N ARG A 16 -73.35 -30.29 -41.24
CA ARG A 16 -74.68 -30.04 -41.83
C ARG A 16 -75.19 -31.20 -42.69
N LYS A 17 -74.30 -31.89 -43.41
CA LYS A 17 -74.67 -33.09 -44.18
C LYS A 17 -75.08 -34.25 -43.27
N ALA A 18 -74.34 -34.48 -42.18
CA ALA A 18 -74.65 -35.53 -41.22
C ALA A 18 -76.02 -35.34 -40.54
N THR A 19 -76.38 -34.10 -40.20
CA THR A 19 -77.71 -33.78 -39.64
C THR A 19 -78.87 -34.05 -40.61
N LEU A 20 -78.67 -33.81 -41.92
CA LEU A 20 -79.68 -34.13 -42.93
C LEU A 20 -79.88 -35.64 -43.12
N GLU A 21 -78.80 -36.43 -43.00
CA GLU A 21 -78.89 -37.89 -43.07
C GLU A 21 -79.66 -38.48 -41.87
N GLY A 22 -79.44 -37.96 -40.66
CA GLY A 22 -80.20 -38.38 -39.47
C GLY A 22 -81.70 -38.12 -39.60
N LEU A 23 -82.09 -36.97 -40.15
CA LEU A 23 -83.51 -36.62 -40.36
C LEU A 23 -84.18 -37.50 -41.42
N ALA A 24 -83.46 -37.86 -42.48
CA ALA A 24 -83.96 -38.76 -43.52
C ALA A 24 -84.22 -40.19 -43.01
N ILE A 25 -83.31 -40.71 -42.17
CA ILE A 25 -83.45 -42.03 -41.55
C ILE A 25 -84.67 -42.06 -40.63
N HIS A 26 -84.84 -41.03 -39.79
CA HIS A 26 -85.97 -40.95 -38.86
C HIS A 26 -87.33 -40.92 -39.57
N ALA A 27 -87.45 -40.18 -40.68
CA ALA A 27 -88.67 -40.14 -41.48
C ALA A 27 -89.04 -41.52 -42.08
N ALA A 28 -88.05 -42.31 -42.48
CA ALA A 28 -88.25 -43.63 -43.07
C ALA A 28 -88.68 -44.70 -42.04
N GLU A 29 -88.20 -44.60 -40.80
CA GLU A 29 -88.57 -45.52 -39.71
C GLU A 29 -90.04 -45.40 -39.30
N VAL A 30 -90.55 -44.16 -39.21
CA VAL A 30 -91.96 -43.90 -38.84
C VAL A 30 -92.94 -44.51 -39.85
N ILE A 31 -92.57 -44.59 -41.13
CA ILE A 31 -93.42 -45.21 -42.16
C ILE A 31 -93.42 -46.73 -42.10
N ARG A 32 -92.27 -47.35 -41.80
CA ARG A 32 -92.20 -48.82 -41.64
C ARG A 32 -93.07 -49.31 -40.48
N ALA A 33 -93.18 -48.54 -39.40
CA ALA A 33 -94.02 -48.87 -38.25
C ALA A 33 -95.50 -49.04 -38.63
N HIS A 34 -96.00 -48.26 -39.60
CA HIS A 34 -97.39 -48.35 -40.08
C HIS A 34 -97.62 -49.45 -41.14
N ARG A 35 -96.68 -50.40 -41.32
CA ARG A 35 -96.72 -51.48 -42.34
C ARG A 35 -97.00 -51.00 -43.77
N PHE A 36 -96.70 -49.73 -44.06
CA PHE A 36 -96.70 -49.20 -45.43
C PHE A 36 -95.33 -49.44 -46.06
N ARG A 37 -95.31 -49.98 -47.28
CA ARG A 37 -94.08 -50.00 -48.07
C ARG A 37 -93.75 -48.56 -48.44
N PRO A 38 -92.60 -48.00 -48.00
CA PRO A 38 -92.20 -46.69 -48.46
C PRO A 38 -92.01 -46.78 -49.99
N PRO A 39 -92.55 -45.82 -50.76
CA PRO A 39 -92.25 -45.77 -52.19
C PRO A 39 -90.74 -45.59 -52.36
N PRO A 40 -90.08 -46.35 -53.26
CA PRO A 40 -88.75 -45.97 -53.68
C PRO A 40 -88.92 -44.70 -54.51
N LEU A 41 -88.06 -43.70 -54.31
CA LEU A 41 -87.36 -43.01 -55.40
C LEU A 41 -86.80 -41.65 -54.94
N GLU A 42 -85.64 -41.36 -55.52
CA GLU A 42 -85.03 -40.06 -55.68
C GLU A 42 -86.08 -39.00 -56.03
N VAL A 43 -86.15 -37.96 -55.19
CA VAL A 43 -87.03 -36.82 -55.40
C VAL A 43 -86.15 -35.64 -55.81
N ALA A 44 -86.49 -35.02 -56.95
CA ALA A 44 -85.76 -33.85 -57.45
C ALA A 44 -85.84 -32.69 -56.45
N ALA A 45 -84.70 -32.06 -56.18
CA ALA A 45 -84.60 -30.87 -55.34
C ALA A 45 -85.24 -29.67 -56.05
N ASP A 46 -85.87 -28.77 -55.29
CA ASP A 46 -86.42 -27.52 -55.82
C ASP A 46 -85.35 -26.42 -55.81
N GLU A 47 -84.62 -26.32 -56.92
CA GLU A 47 -83.47 -25.40 -57.06
C GLU A 47 -83.86 -23.92 -56.84
N ALA A 48 -85.11 -23.54 -57.12
CA ALA A 48 -85.59 -22.17 -56.97
C ALA A 48 -85.60 -21.68 -55.51
N ARG A 49 -85.72 -22.59 -54.54
CA ARG A 49 -85.73 -22.27 -53.10
C ARG A 49 -84.35 -21.99 -52.51
N VAL A 50 -83.27 -22.25 -53.26
CA VAL A 50 -81.88 -22.13 -52.78
C VAL A 50 -81.17 -20.90 -53.35
N ALA A 51 -81.58 -20.44 -54.54
CA ALA A 51 -80.81 -19.58 -55.44
C ALA A 51 -80.24 -18.29 -54.82
N ASP A 52 -80.95 -17.62 -53.90
CA ASP A 52 -80.58 -16.27 -53.45
C ASP A 52 -79.65 -16.28 -52.22
N LYS A 53 -79.84 -17.23 -51.29
CA LYS A 53 -79.06 -17.36 -50.03
C LYS A 53 -78.95 -18.82 -49.57
N PRO A 54 -78.01 -19.62 -50.11
CA PRO A 54 -77.92 -21.06 -49.83
C PRO A 54 -77.66 -21.39 -48.36
N GLY A 55 -76.92 -20.53 -47.64
CA GLY A 55 -76.65 -20.72 -46.20
C GLY A 55 -77.88 -20.53 -45.30
N ALA A 56 -78.81 -19.65 -45.66
CA ALA A 56 -80.05 -19.39 -44.90
C ALA A 56 -81.16 -20.40 -45.27
N ALA A 57 -81.20 -20.83 -46.54
CA ALA A 57 -82.15 -21.83 -47.03
C ALA A 57 -82.02 -23.17 -46.29
N TYR A 58 -80.81 -23.57 -45.91
CA TYR A 58 -80.57 -24.80 -45.12
C TYR A 58 -81.34 -24.83 -43.79
N GLY A 59 -81.33 -23.74 -43.02
CA GLY A 59 -81.98 -23.68 -41.71
C GLY A 59 -83.50 -23.79 -41.82
N VAL A 60 -84.09 -23.03 -42.75
CA VAL A 60 -85.53 -23.02 -42.97
C VAL A 60 -86.06 -24.39 -43.45
N LEU A 61 -85.30 -25.08 -44.30
CA LEU A 61 -85.69 -26.40 -44.83
C LEU A 61 -85.55 -27.52 -43.79
N THR A 62 -84.56 -27.44 -42.89
CA THR A 62 -84.38 -28.46 -41.83
C THR A 62 -85.48 -28.42 -40.77
N ASP A 63 -85.94 -27.22 -40.40
CA ASP A 63 -87.05 -27.05 -39.46
C ASP A 63 -88.38 -27.57 -40.04
N ALA A 64 -88.62 -27.35 -41.34
CA ALA A 64 -89.82 -27.83 -42.04
C ALA A 64 -89.90 -29.37 -42.08
N VAL A 65 -88.75 -30.05 -42.26
CA VAL A 65 -88.65 -31.51 -42.28
C VAL A 65 -88.98 -32.12 -40.92
N GLN A 66 -88.49 -31.53 -39.82
CA GLN A 66 -88.79 -31.98 -38.45
C GLN A 66 -90.27 -31.83 -38.09
N GLN A 67 -90.87 -30.70 -38.46
CA GLN A 67 -92.27 -30.43 -38.13
C GLN A 67 -93.23 -31.38 -38.88
N SER A 68 -92.87 -31.75 -40.11
CA SER A 68 -93.65 -32.64 -40.97
C SER A 68 -93.54 -34.12 -40.53
N THR A 69 -92.36 -34.56 -40.08
CA THR A 69 -92.18 -35.92 -39.50
C THR A 69 -92.96 -36.10 -38.19
N HIS A 70 -93.01 -35.08 -37.33
CA HIS A 70 -93.79 -35.14 -36.10
C HIS A 70 -95.32 -35.20 -36.34
N ARG A 71 -95.80 -34.65 -37.46
CA ARG A 71 -97.23 -34.79 -37.84
C ARG A 71 -97.57 -36.19 -38.34
N LEU A 72 -96.60 -36.89 -38.94
CA LEU A 72 -96.80 -38.23 -39.49
C LEU A 72 -97.05 -39.28 -38.39
N SER A 73 -96.44 -39.13 -37.21
CA SER A 73 -96.51 -40.13 -36.12
C SER A 73 -97.81 -40.14 -35.30
N ARG A 74 -98.77 -39.24 -35.54
CA ARG A 74 -100.00 -39.07 -34.74
C ARG A 74 -101.31 -39.38 -35.47
N LEU A 75 -101.27 -40.04 -36.63
CA LEU A 75 -102.48 -40.35 -37.41
C LEU A 75 -103.30 -41.49 -36.79
N PHE A 76 -104.59 -41.24 -36.52
CA PHE A 76 -105.51 -42.14 -35.78
C PHE A 76 -106.15 -43.25 -36.65
N VAL A 77 -106.28 -43.04 -37.96
CA VAL A 77 -106.94 -43.98 -38.88
C VAL A 77 -106.07 -45.21 -39.23
N PRO A 78 -104.74 -45.09 -39.42
CA PRO A 78 -103.88 -46.26 -39.66
C PRO A 78 -103.76 -47.20 -38.45
N SER A 79 -103.93 -46.72 -37.22
CA SER A 79 -103.72 -47.53 -36.01
C SER A 79 -104.83 -48.53 -35.70
N LEU A 80 -106.02 -48.39 -36.31
CA LEU A 80 -107.10 -49.39 -36.23
C LEU A 80 -106.77 -50.69 -36.97
N PHE A 81 -105.78 -50.68 -37.87
CA PHE A 81 -105.31 -51.84 -38.62
C PHE A 81 -104.05 -52.49 -38.03
N ASP A 82 -103.65 -52.08 -36.81
CA ASP A 82 -102.53 -52.65 -36.09
C ASP A 82 -102.95 -53.90 -35.28
N GLY A 83 -102.34 -55.04 -35.59
CA GLY A 83 -102.46 -56.27 -34.82
C GLY A 83 -103.78 -57.05 -35.03
N ALA A 84 -104.21 -57.80 -34.00
CA ALA A 84 -105.33 -58.76 -34.08
C ALA A 84 -106.74 -58.12 -34.05
N ARG A 85 -106.83 -56.79 -33.94
CA ARG A 85 -108.09 -56.02 -33.77
C ARG A 85 -109.12 -56.12 -34.92
N PRO A 86 -108.76 -56.20 -36.22
CA PRO A 86 -109.78 -56.25 -37.28
C PRO A 86 -110.59 -57.55 -37.30
N GLY A 87 -110.04 -58.66 -36.80
CA GLY A 87 -110.79 -59.93 -36.68
C GLY A 87 -111.89 -59.87 -35.62
N LEU A 88 -111.67 -59.16 -34.52
CA LEU A 88 -112.66 -59.00 -33.44
C LEU A 88 -113.88 -58.21 -33.91
N ILE A 89 -113.68 -57.18 -34.73
CA ILE A 89 -114.76 -56.32 -35.23
C ILE A 89 -115.72 -57.13 -36.11
N VAL A 90 -115.20 -57.99 -37.00
CA VAL A 90 -116.03 -58.84 -37.88
C VAL A 90 -116.77 -59.93 -37.10
N PHE A 91 -116.16 -60.48 -36.04
CA PHE A 91 -116.79 -61.53 -35.22
C PHE A 91 -118.02 -61.02 -34.45
N PHE A 92 -117.91 -59.85 -33.82
CA PHE A 92 -119.03 -59.27 -33.06
C PHE A 92 -120.19 -58.81 -33.94
N THR A 93 -119.91 -58.24 -35.12
CA THR A 93 -120.98 -57.82 -36.05
C THR A 93 -121.76 -59.02 -36.59
N CYS A 94 -121.08 -60.15 -36.84
CA CYS A 94 -121.74 -61.40 -37.23
C CYS A 94 -122.64 -61.96 -36.12
N LEU A 95 -122.18 -61.94 -34.87
CA LEU A 95 -122.91 -62.49 -33.73
C LEU A 95 -124.22 -61.73 -33.46
N LEU A 96 -124.19 -60.39 -33.52
CA LEU A 96 -125.37 -59.51 -33.36
C LEU A 96 -126.43 -59.75 -34.44
N SER A 97 -125.99 -60.03 -35.67
CA SER A 97 -126.88 -60.25 -36.82
C SER A 97 -127.70 -61.54 -36.67
N VAL A 98 -127.11 -62.61 -36.12
CA VAL A 98 -127.81 -63.89 -35.88
C VAL A 98 -128.83 -63.76 -34.74
N ALA A 99 -128.47 -63.04 -33.66
CA ALA A 99 -129.37 -62.81 -32.54
C ALA A 99 -130.64 -62.03 -32.95
N GLY A 100 -130.49 -61.01 -33.80
CA GLY A 100 -131.61 -60.22 -34.32
C GLY A 100 -132.59 -61.04 -35.17
N ALA A 101 -132.10 -61.95 -36.01
CA ALA A 101 -132.95 -62.81 -36.84
C ALA A 101 -133.78 -63.82 -36.02
N GLY A 102 -133.23 -64.33 -34.90
CA GLY A 102 -133.93 -65.27 -34.02
C GLY A 102 -135.13 -64.65 -33.29
N TRP A 103 -134.95 -63.42 -32.80
CA TRP A 103 -136.02 -62.67 -32.12
C TRP A 103 -137.23 -62.42 -33.04
N TYR A 104 -136.97 -62.09 -34.30
CA TYR A 104 -138.02 -61.75 -35.26
C TYR A 104 -138.95 -62.93 -35.57
N VAL A 105 -138.40 -64.15 -35.68
CA VAL A 105 -139.19 -65.35 -35.99
C VAL A 105 -140.02 -65.80 -34.79
N TYR A 106 -139.51 -65.66 -33.56
CA TYR A 106 -140.27 -65.98 -32.35
C TYR A 106 -141.52 -65.09 -32.18
N SER A 107 -141.46 -63.85 -32.66
CA SER A 107 -142.54 -62.86 -32.46
C SER A 107 -143.68 -62.94 -33.48
N HIS A 108 -143.57 -63.71 -34.57
CA HIS A 108 -144.57 -63.77 -35.64
C HIS A 108 -144.81 -65.22 -36.15
N PRO A 109 -145.79 -65.96 -35.59
CA PRO A 109 -145.97 -67.39 -35.91
C PRO A 109 -146.47 -67.70 -37.33
N ALA A 110 -146.97 -66.73 -38.09
CA ALA A 110 -147.37 -66.87 -39.49
C ALA A 110 -146.28 -66.43 -40.50
N GLY A 111 -145.07 -66.12 -40.02
CA GLY A 111 -143.96 -65.61 -40.83
C GLY A 111 -143.12 -66.67 -41.54
N PRO A 112 -142.25 -66.26 -42.48
CA PRO A 112 -141.37 -67.15 -43.23
C PRO A 112 -140.34 -67.87 -42.33
N SER A 113 -139.95 -69.08 -42.71
CA SER A 113 -139.07 -69.94 -41.89
C SER A 113 -137.69 -69.31 -41.61
N PHE A 114 -137.18 -69.51 -40.38
CA PHE A 114 -135.89 -69.00 -39.89
C PHE A 114 -134.70 -69.29 -40.82
N LYS A 115 -134.74 -70.40 -41.55
CA LYS A 115 -133.64 -70.79 -42.47
C LYS A 115 -133.42 -69.79 -43.61
N VAL A 116 -134.45 -69.09 -44.07
CA VAL A 116 -134.33 -68.15 -45.19
C VAL A 116 -133.90 -66.75 -44.71
N LEU A 117 -134.38 -66.32 -43.54
CA LEU A 117 -134.07 -64.98 -43.01
C LEU A 117 -132.68 -64.92 -42.34
N GLY A 118 -132.23 -66.00 -41.71
CA GLY A 118 -130.91 -66.06 -41.07
C GLY A 118 -129.74 -66.11 -42.05
N ALA A 119 -129.90 -66.81 -43.18
CA ALA A 119 -128.83 -66.98 -44.17
C ALA A 119 -128.55 -65.69 -44.96
N SER A 120 -129.57 -64.87 -45.25
CA SER A 120 -129.41 -63.62 -46.01
C SER A 120 -128.82 -62.48 -45.18
N ALA A 121 -129.15 -62.40 -43.88
CA ALA A 121 -128.62 -61.38 -42.98
C ALA A 121 -127.11 -61.56 -42.68
N PHE A 122 -126.64 -62.80 -42.51
CA PHE A 122 -125.24 -63.09 -42.20
C PHE A 122 -124.31 -62.78 -43.39
N GLY A 123 -124.75 -63.09 -44.61
CA GLY A 123 -124.01 -62.79 -45.84
C GLY A 123 -123.86 -61.28 -46.08
N ALA A 124 -124.91 -60.49 -45.83
CA ALA A 124 -124.88 -59.04 -46.01
C ALA A 124 -123.93 -58.33 -45.02
N ALA A 125 -123.88 -58.77 -43.76
CA ALA A 125 -123.04 -58.16 -42.73
C ALA A 125 -121.53 -58.34 -43.00
N ILE A 126 -121.10 -59.53 -43.45
CA ILE A 126 -119.69 -59.81 -43.76
C ILE A 126 -119.22 -58.98 -44.96
N VAL A 127 -120.03 -58.91 -46.02
CA VAL A 127 -119.69 -58.12 -47.22
C VAL A 127 -119.57 -56.64 -46.89
N LEU A 128 -120.45 -56.10 -46.03
CA LEU A 128 -120.39 -54.71 -45.60
C LEU A 128 -119.12 -54.41 -44.79
N CYS A 129 -118.72 -55.29 -43.85
CA CYS A 129 -117.51 -55.10 -43.06
C CYS A 129 -116.23 -55.19 -43.90
N VAL A 130 -116.16 -56.12 -44.86
CA VAL A 130 -115.00 -56.24 -45.76
C VAL A 130 -114.93 -55.04 -46.71
N ALA A 131 -116.06 -54.60 -47.28
CA ALA A 131 -116.11 -53.42 -48.13
C ALA A 131 -115.70 -52.13 -47.38
N LEU A 132 -116.20 -51.94 -46.16
CA LEU A 132 -115.86 -50.78 -45.33
C LEU A 132 -114.39 -50.81 -44.88
N GLY A 133 -113.87 -52.00 -44.53
CA GLY A 133 -112.46 -52.19 -44.17
C GLY A 133 -111.50 -51.92 -45.34
N PHE A 134 -111.84 -52.36 -46.55
CA PHE A 134 -111.04 -52.10 -47.75
C PHE A 134 -111.05 -50.60 -48.12
N MET A 135 -112.19 -49.92 -47.97
CA MET A 135 -112.31 -48.49 -48.24
C MET A 135 -111.49 -47.64 -47.26
N LEU A 136 -111.54 -47.95 -45.96
CA LEU A 136 -110.76 -47.25 -44.93
C LEU A 136 -109.25 -47.43 -45.11
N ARG A 137 -108.78 -48.62 -45.52
CA ARG A 137 -107.36 -48.86 -45.81
C ARG A 137 -106.87 -48.07 -47.03
N ARG A 138 -107.72 -47.92 -48.06
CA ARG A 138 -107.39 -47.15 -49.27
C ARG A 138 -107.29 -45.64 -49.00
N VAL A 139 -108.13 -45.11 -48.11
CA VAL A 139 -108.07 -43.70 -47.66
C VAL A 139 -106.86 -43.45 -46.75
N GLY A 140 -106.50 -44.40 -45.89
CA GLY A 140 -105.30 -44.33 -45.05
C GLY A 140 -104.00 -44.29 -45.87
N ALA A 141 -103.92 -45.10 -46.93
CA ALA A 141 -102.76 -45.15 -47.84
C ALA A 141 -102.52 -43.81 -48.56
N ALA A 142 -103.56 -43.24 -49.16
CA ALA A 142 -103.46 -41.98 -49.90
C ALA A 142 -103.06 -40.80 -48.99
N LYS A 143 -103.46 -40.83 -47.72
CA LYS A 143 -103.16 -39.76 -46.76
C LYS A 143 -101.71 -39.80 -46.26
N ILE A 144 -101.09 -40.98 -46.20
CA ILE A 144 -99.67 -41.16 -45.83
C ILE A 144 -98.76 -40.77 -47.01
N GLU A 145 -99.11 -41.15 -48.23
CA GLU A 145 -98.32 -40.82 -49.43
C GLU A 145 -98.24 -39.31 -49.68
N ASN A 146 -99.36 -38.59 -49.52
CA ASN A 146 -99.41 -37.13 -49.66
C ASN A 146 -98.60 -36.36 -48.60
N LEU A 147 -98.36 -36.95 -47.43
CA LEU A 147 -97.58 -36.32 -46.36
C LEU A 147 -96.09 -36.67 -46.41
N TYR A 148 -95.72 -37.79 -47.03
CA TYR A 148 -94.32 -38.23 -47.09
C TYR A 148 -93.54 -37.62 -48.26
N ARG A 149 -94.20 -37.40 -49.42
CA ARG A 149 -93.56 -36.83 -50.61
C ARG A 149 -92.90 -35.44 -50.38
N PRO A 150 -93.54 -34.50 -49.67
CA PRO A 150 -92.95 -33.19 -49.37
C PRO A 150 -91.72 -33.26 -48.45
N ILE A 151 -91.65 -34.27 -47.57
CA ILE A 151 -90.52 -34.45 -46.66
C ILE A 151 -89.25 -34.81 -47.44
N LEU A 152 -89.38 -35.66 -48.48
CA LEU A 152 -88.27 -36.04 -49.33
C LEU A 152 -87.80 -34.91 -50.24
N THR A 153 -88.71 -34.09 -50.79
CA THR A 153 -88.34 -32.88 -51.55
C THR A 153 -87.55 -31.90 -50.69
N ASP A 154 -87.97 -31.67 -49.45
CA ASP A 154 -87.33 -30.69 -48.57
C ASP A 154 -85.93 -31.16 -48.12
N ILE A 155 -85.74 -32.47 -47.89
CA ILE A 155 -84.41 -33.05 -47.61
C ILE A 155 -83.48 -32.95 -48.83
N ALA A 156 -83.97 -33.25 -50.05
CA ALA A 156 -83.17 -33.13 -51.27
C ALA A 156 -82.74 -31.67 -51.54
N THR A 157 -83.65 -30.72 -51.30
CA THR A 157 -83.40 -29.29 -51.48
C THR A 157 -82.42 -28.73 -50.44
N ALA A 158 -82.50 -29.22 -49.20
CA ALA A 158 -81.54 -28.85 -48.15
C ALA A 158 -80.11 -29.37 -48.44
N ARG A 159 -79.96 -30.51 -49.10
CA ARG A 159 -78.64 -31.03 -49.54
C ARG A 159 -77.99 -30.13 -50.59
N LEU A 160 -78.75 -29.70 -51.59
CA LEU A 160 -78.27 -28.79 -52.64
C LEU A 160 -77.79 -27.44 -52.06
N ALA A 161 -78.53 -26.91 -51.07
CA ALA A 161 -78.19 -25.66 -50.40
C ALA A 161 -76.85 -25.70 -49.66
N VAL A 162 -76.50 -26.83 -49.04
CA VAL A 162 -75.21 -26.99 -48.36
C VAL A 162 -74.05 -27.00 -49.35
N ASP A 163 -74.21 -27.68 -50.49
CA ASP A 163 -73.14 -27.78 -51.51
C ASP A 163 -72.91 -26.46 -52.26
N GLN A 164 -73.96 -25.71 -52.57
CA GLN A 164 -73.83 -24.38 -53.18
C GLN A 164 -73.17 -23.36 -52.23
N HIS A 165 -73.45 -23.43 -50.93
CA HIS A 165 -72.81 -22.54 -49.95
C HIS A 165 -71.30 -22.81 -49.81
N HIS A 166 -70.90 -24.08 -49.76
CA HIS A 166 -69.49 -24.47 -49.63
C HIS A 166 -68.63 -23.98 -50.80
N THR A 167 -69.14 -24.14 -52.03
CA THR A 167 -68.40 -23.77 -53.25
C THR A 167 -68.20 -22.25 -53.37
N LEU A 168 -69.21 -21.44 -53.04
CA LEU A 168 -69.10 -19.98 -53.10
C LEU A 168 -68.14 -19.42 -52.06
N THR A 169 -68.19 -19.90 -50.81
CA THR A 169 -67.31 -19.43 -49.74
C THR A 169 -65.86 -19.88 -49.94
N ARG A 170 -65.62 -21.02 -50.60
CA ARG A 170 -64.26 -21.47 -50.91
C ARG A 170 -63.58 -20.59 -51.95
N ARG A 171 -64.30 -20.15 -52.99
CA ARG A 171 -63.77 -19.26 -54.04
C ARG A 171 -63.35 -17.88 -53.51
N SER A 172 -64.08 -17.32 -52.55
CA SER A 172 -63.73 -16.00 -51.99
C SER A 172 -62.47 -16.01 -51.12
N ILE A 173 -62.21 -17.11 -50.41
CA ILE A 173 -61.00 -17.28 -49.60
C ILE A 173 -59.73 -17.37 -50.48
N ASP A 174 -59.82 -18.04 -51.62
CA ASP A 174 -58.67 -18.28 -52.51
C ASP A 174 -58.19 -17.00 -53.22
N LEU A 175 -59.10 -16.09 -53.55
CA LEU A 175 -58.77 -14.80 -54.17
C LEU A 175 -58.04 -13.87 -53.18
N ALA A 176 -58.51 -13.80 -51.93
CA ALA A 176 -57.88 -12.99 -50.89
C ALA A 176 -56.44 -13.43 -50.55
N GLU A 177 -56.13 -14.72 -50.69
CA GLU A 177 -54.79 -15.26 -50.43
C GLU A 177 -53.77 -14.83 -51.50
N ARG A 178 -54.20 -14.76 -52.77
CA ARG A 178 -53.32 -14.35 -53.89
C ARG A 178 -52.94 -12.87 -53.82
N ASP A 179 -53.90 -12.00 -53.50
CA ASP A 179 -53.66 -10.56 -53.40
C ASP A 179 -52.70 -10.24 -52.24
N ALA A 180 -52.87 -10.90 -51.09
CA ALA A 180 -51.97 -10.74 -49.95
C ALA A 180 -50.53 -11.16 -50.24
N GLY A 181 -50.33 -12.23 -51.02
CA GLY A 181 -49.00 -12.69 -51.44
C GLY A 181 -48.27 -11.66 -52.31
N LEU A 182 -48.95 -11.10 -53.31
CA LEU A 182 -48.40 -10.08 -54.20
C LEU A 182 -48.02 -8.79 -53.47
N HIS A 183 -48.81 -8.36 -52.48
CA HIS A 183 -48.49 -7.19 -51.68
C HIS A 183 -47.23 -7.38 -50.82
N ARG A 184 -47.06 -8.57 -50.21
CA ARG A 184 -45.87 -8.90 -49.42
C ARG A 184 -44.60 -8.87 -50.27
N ASP A 185 -44.62 -9.51 -51.43
CA ASP A 185 -43.43 -9.65 -52.27
C ASP A 185 -42.97 -8.30 -52.84
N ARG A 186 -43.91 -7.41 -53.18
CA ARG A 186 -43.61 -6.02 -53.56
C ARG A 186 -43.00 -5.22 -52.40
N ALA A 187 -43.53 -5.39 -51.18
CA ALA A 187 -43.02 -4.70 -50.00
C ALA A 187 -41.58 -5.15 -49.64
N VAL A 188 -41.29 -6.45 -49.74
CA VAL A 188 -39.94 -6.99 -49.47
C VAL A 188 -38.94 -6.50 -50.51
N LYS A 189 -39.30 -6.52 -51.80
CA LYS A 189 -38.41 -6.03 -52.87
C LYS A 189 -38.11 -4.53 -52.72
N ALA A 190 -39.13 -3.72 -52.43
CA ALA A 190 -38.95 -2.29 -52.19
C ALA A 190 -38.10 -1.99 -50.93
N ALA A 191 -38.15 -2.84 -49.91
CA ALA A 191 -37.29 -2.71 -48.73
C ALA A 191 -35.82 -3.00 -49.07
N HIS A 192 -35.53 -4.08 -49.81
CA HIS A 192 -34.17 -4.39 -50.26
C HIS A 192 -33.58 -3.26 -51.11
N GLU A 193 -34.31 -2.81 -52.13
CA GLU A 193 -33.87 -1.70 -53.00
C GLU A 193 -33.59 -0.40 -52.22
N LYS A 194 -34.34 -0.13 -51.14
CA LYS A 194 -34.19 1.09 -50.33
C LYS A 194 -33.08 1.02 -49.29
N TYR A 195 -32.85 -0.14 -48.67
CA TYR A 195 -32.01 -0.26 -47.47
C TYR A 195 -30.64 -0.91 -47.72
N ASP A 196 -30.52 -1.82 -48.69
CA ASP A 196 -29.23 -2.45 -49.01
C ASP A 196 -28.13 -1.46 -49.43
N PRO A 197 -28.38 -0.48 -50.32
CA PRO A 197 -27.35 0.52 -50.65
C PRO A 197 -27.00 1.43 -49.46
N LYS A 198 -27.92 1.61 -48.49
CA LYS A 198 -27.64 2.38 -47.27
C LYS A 198 -26.74 1.58 -46.33
N LEU A 199 -26.99 0.28 -46.16
CA LEU A 199 -26.17 -0.61 -45.36
C LEU A 199 -24.75 -0.72 -45.92
N ALA A 200 -24.60 -0.83 -47.25
CA ALA A 200 -23.30 -0.83 -47.90
C ALA A 200 -22.51 0.46 -47.67
N ARG A 201 -23.17 1.64 -47.77
CA ARG A 201 -22.53 2.94 -47.46
C ARG A 201 -22.10 3.04 -46.00
N VAL A 202 -22.92 2.54 -45.06
CA VAL A 202 -22.59 2.53 -43.63
C VAL A 202 -21.39 1.61 -43.36
N ALA A 203 -21.35 0.43 -43.99
CA ALA A 203 -20.23 -0.50 -43.86
C ALA A 203 -18.90 0.09 -44.40
N LEU A 204 -18.95 0.74 -45.57
CA LEU A 204 -17.78 1.41 -46.14
C LEU A 204 -17.30 2.58 -45.27
N ARG A 205 -18.24 3.41 -44.79
CA ARG A 205 -17.92 4.52 -43.87
C ARG A 205 -17.29 4.02 -42.57
N ARG A 206 -17.81 2.92 -42.01
CA ARG A 206 -17.23 2.27 -40.82
C ARG A 206 -15.80 1.80 -41.09
N LYS A 207 -15.55 1.14 -42.23
CA LYS A 207 -14.21 0.66 -42.59
C LYS A 207 -13.20 1.81 -42.70
N ASN A 208 -13.58 2.88 -43.41
CA ASN A 208 -12.70 4.04 -43.59
C ASN A 208 -12.43 4.75 -42.26
N LEU A 209 -13.44 4.94 -41.41
CA LEU A 209 -13.26 5.54 -40.08
C LEU A 209 -12.33 4.69 -39.20
N LEU A 210 -12.49 3.37 -39.20
CA LEU A 210 -11.61 2.49 -38.44
C LEU A 210 -10.16 2.57 -38.93
N GLN A 211 -9.95 2.64 -40.24
CA GLN A 211 -8.62 2.79 -40.80
C GLN A 211 -7.98 4.14 -40.42
N THR A 212 -8.72 5.24 -40.52
CA THR A 212 -8.23 6.57 -40.11
C THR A 212 -7.89 6.60 -38.61
N ILE A 213 -8.75 6.03 -37.76
CA ILE A 213 -8.49 5.94 -36.31
C ILE A 213 -7.23 5.12 -36.02
N GLU A 214 -7.03 3.99 -36.70
CA GLU A 214 -5.84 3.15 -36.52
C GLU A 214 -4.56 3.88 -36.97
N GLU A 215 -4.60 4.57 -38.12
CA GLU A 215 -3.48 5.35 -38.63
C GLU A 215 -3.10 6.48 -37.66
N GLU A 216 -4.08 7.26 -37.19
CA GLU A 216 -3.89 8.32 -36.19
C GLU A 216 -3.35 7.77 -34.86
N PHE A 217 -3.92 6.68 -34.36
CA PHE A 217 -3.46 6.04 -33.13
C PHE A 217 -2.02 5.56 -33.26
N SER A 218 -1.67 4.90 -34.37
CA SER A 218 -0.30 4.41 -34.62
C SER A 218 0.73 5.53 -34.73
N LYS A 219 0.32 6.69 -35.27
CA LYS A 219 1.17 7.88 -35.39
C LYS A 219 1.35 8.53 -34.02
N ASN A 220 0.25 8.78 -33.31
CA ASN A 220 0.29 9.37 -31.96
C ASN A 220 1.11 8.53 -30.99
N ARG A 221 1.00 7.20 -31.08
CA ARG A 221 1.82 6.27 -30.28
C ARG A 221 3.31 6.43 -30.56
N ARG A 222 3.71 6.45 -31.84
CA ARG A 222 5.11 6.64 -32.24
C ARG A 222 5.65 8.00 -31.79
N ASP A 223 4.85 9.06 -31.92
CA ASP A 223 5.24 10.40 -31.48
C ASP A 223 5.41 10.46 -29.96
N LEU A 224 4.51 9.81 -29.19
CA LEU A 224 4.63 9.71 -27.74
C LEU A 224 5.85 8.88 -27.31
N GLU A 225 6.10 7.74 -27.95
CA GLU A 225 7.27 6.90 -27.71
C GLU A 225 8.57 7.67 -28.00
N ALA A 226 8.65 8.38 -29.14
CA ALA A 226 9.80 9.20 -29.50
C ALA A 226 10.05 10.36 -28.51
N ARG A 227 8.99 11.03 -28.06
CA ARG A 227 9.09 12.08 -27.03
C ARG A 227 9.56 11.53 -25.69
N ARG A 228 9.01 10.39 -25.27
CA ARG A 228 9.44 9.69 -24.05
C ARG A 228 10.93 9.35 -24.14
N ASP A 229 11.37 8.76 -25.25
CA ASP A 229 12.76 8.33 -25.40
C ASP A 229 13.71 9.53 -25.45
N LEU A 230 13.33 10.61 -26.15
CA LEU A 230 14.09 11.88 -26.12
C LEU A 230 14.18 12.48 -24.71
N ALA A 231 13.09 12.43 -23.94
CA ALA A 231 13.06 12.92 -22.57
C ALA A 231 13.88 12.04 -21.61
N LEU A 232 13.97 10.73 -21.85
CA LEU A 232 14.72 9.79 -21.03
C LEU A 232 16.24 9.79 -21.33
N ARG A 233 16.65 10.10 -22.57
CA ARG A 233 18.07 10.11 -22.98
C ARG A 233 19.00 10.90 -22.06
N PRO A 234 18.70 12.14 -21.64
CA PRO A 234 19.56 12.89 -20.73
C PRO A 234 19.76 12.18 -19.39
N PHE A 235 18.71 11.54 -18.84
CA PHE A 235 18.78 10.83 -17.56
C PHE A 235 19.51 9.49 -17.69
N GLN A 236 19.37 8.80 -18.82
CA GLN A 236 20.10 7.55 -19.09
C GLN A 236 21.61 7.81 -19.26
N ASN A 237 21.97 8.91 -19.91
CA ASN A 237 23.37 9.27 -20.16
C ASN A 237 23.99 10.09 -19.01
N TRP A 238 23.18 10.55 -18.05
CA TRP A 238 23.63 11.35 -16.91
C TRP A 238 24.72 10.65 -16.09
N PRO A 239 24.64 9.35 -15.75
CA PRO A 239 25.69 8.67 -14.99
C PRO A 239 27.04 8.72 -15.73
N GLU A 240 27.08 8.42 -17.02
CA GLU A 240 28.31 8.43 -17.83
C GLU A 240 28.93 9.83 -17.94
N LEU A 241 28.09 10.88 -18.00
CA LEU A 241 28.56 12.26 -18.17
C LEU A 241 28.94 12.95 -16.85
N GLU A 242 28.22 12.67 -15.76
CA GLU A 242 28.37 13.40 -14.49
C GLU A 242 29.15 12.63 -13.41
N GLN A 243 29.09 11.30 -13.36
CA GLN A 243 29.89 10.53 -12.39
C GLN A 243 31.39 10.86 -12.45
N PRO A 244 32.07 10.86 -13.63
CA PRO A 244 33.49 11.15 -13.68
C PRO A 244 33.81 12.59 -13.24
N LYS A 245 32.90 13.54 -13.46
CA LYS A 245 33.07 14.93 -12.97
C LYS A 245 32.97 14.99 -11.45
N LEU A 246 32.00 14.28 -10.89
CA LEU A 246 31.79 14.22 -9.44
C LEU A 246 32.97 13.53 -8.74
N GLU A 247 33.44 12.41 -9.29
CA GLU A 247 34.62 11.69 -8.82
C GLU A 247 35.90 12.53 -8.94
N ALA A 248 36.12 13.19 -10.07
CA ALA A 248 37.25 14.09 -10.24
C ALA A 248 37.22 15.23 -9.22
N ARG A 249 36.05 15.82 -8.95
CA ARG A 249 35.87 16.86 -7.93
C ARG A 249 36.12 16.33 -6.52
N LEU A 250 35.59 15.16 -6.18
CA LEU A 250 35.82 14.50 -4.89
C LEU A 250 37.31 14.18 -4.69
N ASN A 251 37.97 13.63 -5.70
CA ASN A 251 39.38 13.28 -5.66
C ASN A 251 40.26 14.53 -5.53
N ARG A 252 39.96 15.61 -6.27
CA ARG A 252 40.62 16.91 -6.08
C ARG A 252 40.46 17.42 -4.64
N TYR A 253 39.25 17.36 -4.09
CA TYR A 253 38.99 17.83 -2.73
C TYR A 253 39.73 16.99 -1.68
N ARG A 254 39.74 15.66 -1.83
CA ARG A 254 40.51 14.74 -0.98
C ARG A 254 42.01 15.03 -1.04
N SER A 255 42.56 15.22 -2.24
CA SER A 255 43.99 15.53 -2.42
C SER A 255 44.37 16.88 -1.80
N LEU A 256 43.52 17.91 -1.94
CA LEU A 256 43.72 19.22 -1.32
C LEU A 256 43.70 19.14 0.21
N LEU A 257 42.71 18.44 0.78
CA LEU A 257 42.62 18.25 2.23
C LEU A 257 43.82 17.46 2.77
N LYS A 258 44.23 16.40 2.07
CA LYS A 258 45.42 15.62 2.43
C LYS A 258 46.68 16.48 2.39
N ALA A 259 46.91 17.22 1.30
CA ALA A 259 48.05 18.11 1.19
C ALA A 259 48.07 19.20 2.29
N ARG A 260 46.90 19.76 2.62
CA ARG A 260 46.78 20.75 3.72
C ARG A 260 47.10 20.13 5.08
N ARG A 261 46.60 18.94 5.36
CA ARG A 261 46.90 18.19 6.59
C ARG A 261 48.38 17.88 6.68
N ASP A 262 48.94 17.31 5.62
CA ASP A 262 50.34 16.89 5.57
C ASP A 262 51.27 18.11 5.77
N ASN A 263 50.99 19.23 5.09
CA ASN A 263 51.75 20.47 5.28
C ASN A 263 51.61 21.05 6.70
N ALA A 264 50.42 20.96 7.31
CA ALA A 264 50.22 21.41 8.69
C ALA A 264 50.97 20.53 9.69
N CYS A 265 50.97 19.21 9.50
CA CYS A 265 51.74 18.27 10.31
C CYS A 265 53.25 18.51 10.15
N ASP A 266 53.73 18.66 8.92
CA ASP A 266 55.15 18.93 8.64
C ASP A 266 55.61 20.25 9.25
N THR A 267 54.79 21.29 9.14
CA THR A 267 55.08 22.61 9.74
C THR A 267 55.15 22.51 11.26
N ALA A 268 54.16 21.88 11.89
CA ALA A 268 54.13 21.70 13.34
C ALA A 268 55.32 20.86 13.84
N GLN A 269 55.69 19.81 13.10
CA GLN A 269 56.83 18.97 13.43
C GLN A 269 58.14 19.74 13.31
N ARG A 270 58.36 20.48 12.22
CA ARG A 270 59.55 21.32 12.05
C ARG A 270 59.68 22.38 13.13
N GLN A 271 58.56 23.00 13.51
CA GLN A 271 58.56 23.99 14.59
C GLN A 271 58.91 23.34 15.93
N TYR A 272 58.28 22.20 16.25
CA TYR A 272 58.62 21.44 17.45
C TYR A 272 60.10 21.06 17.51
N ASP A 273 60.65 20.55 16.40
CA ASP A 273 62.05 20.14 16.33
C ASP A 273 63.01 21.33 16.45
N ALA A 274 62.68 22.48 15.84
CA ALA A 274 63.44 23.71 15.94
C ALA A 274 63.43 24.27 17.37
N ASP A 275 62.26 24.42 17.98
CA ASP A 275 62.11 24.91 19.37
C ASP A 275 62.84 23.98 20.35
N ARG A 276 62.77 22.66 20.10
CA ARG A 276 63.45 21.66 20.92
C ARG A 276 64.97 21.75 20.77
N ALA A 277 65.47 21.97 19.56
CA ALA A 277 66.90 22.14 19.30
C ALA A 277 67.42 23.42 19.97
N GLU A 278 66.71 24.54 19.85
CA GLU A 278 67.07 25.80 20.50
C GLU A 278 67.12 25.64 22.03
N LEU A 279 66.10 25.01 22.62
CA LEU A 279 66.06 24.78 24.06
C LEU A 279 67.25 23.92 24.52
N ARG A 280 67.60 22.87 23.76
CA ARG A 280 68.74 22.01 24.07
C ARG A 280 70.06 22.78 23.98
N GLU A 281 70.25 23.57 22.94
CA GLU A 281 71.46 24.37 22.77
C GLU A 281 71.61 25.42 23.89
N ARG A 282 70.52 26.09 24.26
CA ARG A 282 70.50 27.02 25.41
C ARG A 282 70.82 26.31 26.72
N TRP A 283 70.30 25.10 26.92
CA TRP A 283 70.60 24.28 28.08
C TRP A 283 72.08 23.89 28.13
N ASP A 284 72.62 23.31 27.06
CA ASP A 284 74.01 22.87 26.99
C ASP A 284 74.98 24.04 27.19
N ARG A 285 74.73 25.19 26.53
CA ARG A 285 75.51 26.42 26.78
C ARG A 285 75.43 26.89 28.23
N GLY A 286 74.25 26.80 28.86
CA GLY A 286 74.08 27.18 30.27
C GLY A 286 74.87 26.29 31.21
N VAL A 287 74.82 24.97 30.98
CA VAL A 287 75.58 23.97 31.73
C VAL A 287 77.09 24.16 31.54
N GLU A 288 77.55 24.36 30.32
CA GLU A 288 78.96 24.61 30.02
C GLU A 288 79.46 25.89 30.69
N ARG A 289 78.66 26.96 30.72
CA ARG A 289 79.02 28.19 31.45
C ARG A 289 79.16 27.95 32.95
N ILE A 290 78.27 27.16 33.56
CA ILE A 290 78.38 26.82 34.98
C ILE A 290 79.61 25.94 35.22
N ALA A 291 79.86 24.94 34.37
CA ALA A 291 81.03 24.09 34.47
C ALA A 291 82.34 24.89 34.34
N ALA A 292 82.43 25.78 33.35
CA ALA A 292 83.58 26.67 33.16
C ALA A 292 83.77 27.63 34.35
N LEU A 293 82.67 28.13 34.94
CA LEU A 293 82.74 28.93 36.15
C LEU A 293 83.27 28.12 37.33
N LEU A 294 82.81 26.88 37.51
CA LEU A 294 83.30 25.99 38.56
C LEU A 294 84.80 25.68 38.38
N ASP A 295 85.25 25.48 37.15
CA ASP A 295 86.67 25.24 36.83
C ASP A 295 87.53 26.46 37.13
N ALA A 296 87.12 27.63 36.63
CA ALA A 296 87.80 28.89 36.95
C ALA A 296 87.81 29.18 38.46
N THR A 297 86.75 28.78 39.17
CA THR A 297 86.66 28.91 40.62
C THR A 297 87.59 27.92 41.33
N ALA A 298 87.77 26.71 40.81
CA ALA A 298 88.72 25.73 41.34
C ALA A 298 90.17 26.20 41.16
N ASP A 299 90.52 26.69 39.97
CA ASP A 299 91.84 27.28 39.70
C ASP A 299 92.13 28.48 40.62
N PHE A 300 91.11 29.33 40.83
CA PHE A 300 91.20 30.45 41.76
C PHE A 300 91.31 29.99 43.22
N ASP A 301 90.63 28.91 43.61
CA ASP A 301 90.74 28.32 44.95
C ASP A 301 92.16 27.81 45.20
N ASP A 302 92.73 27.08 44.24
CA ASP A 302 94.09 26.54 44.32
C ASP A 302 95.14 27.65 44.44
N ALA A 303 94.96 28.77 43.73
CA ALA A 303 95.83 29.94 43.85
C ALA A 303 95.75 30.63 45.22
N LEU A 304 94.58 30.61 45.86
CA LEU A 304 94.37 31.17 47.21
C LEU A 304 94.67 30.16 48.32
N ARG A 305 94.93 28.90 47.98
CA ARG A 305 95.10 27.83 48.95
C ARG A 305 96.47 27.94 49.62
N CYS A 306 96.45 28.46 50.85
CA CYS A 306 97.57 28.33 51.78
C CYS A 306 97.17 27.32 52.85
N ASP A 307 97.67 26.09 52.75
CA ASP A 307 97.51 25.11 53.82
C ASP A 307 98.54 25.36 54.92
N LEU A 308 98.16 26.18 55.89
CA LEU A 308 99.02 26.65 56.97
C LEU A 308 99.67 25.52 57.78
N LEU A 309 99.14 24.30 57.71
CA LEU A 309 99.69 23.11 58.39
C LEU A 309 100.79 22.42 57.58
N GLU A 310 100.83 22.63 56.27
CA GLU A 310 101.80 22.02 55.34
C GLU A 310 102.79 23.06 54.79
N VAL A 311 102.72 24.31 55.23
CA VAL A 311 103.63 25.39 54.82
C VAL A 311 105.01 25.15 55.43
N ASP A 312 106.01 25.09 54.55
CA ASP A 312 107.42 25.23 54.95
C ASP A 312 107.72 26.69 55.29
N TRP A 313 107.65 27.01 56.59
CA TRP A 313 107.88 28.37 57.10
C TRP A 313 109.30 28.88 56.88
N GLU A 314 110.30 28.01 56.64
CA GLU A 314 111.67 28.45 56.37
C GLU A 314 111.81 29.06 54.96
N ASN A 315 111.06 28.53 53.99
CA ASN A 315 111.06 28.97 52.60
C ASN A 315 109.81 29.76 52.19
N TRP A 316 108.88 29.97 53.13
CA TRP A 316 107.65 30.71 52.89
C TRP A 316 107.96 32.16 52.49
N ARG A 317 107.24 32.65 51.47
CA ARG A 317 107.33 34.04 51.03
C ARG A 317 105.97 34.72 51.17
N PRO A 318 105.91 35.90 51.81
CA PRO A 318 104.66 36.62 51.94
C PRO A 318 104.17 37.12 50.58
N ASN A 319 102.85 37.19 50.43
CA ASN A 319 102.26 37.83 49.27
C ASN A 319 102.32 39.36 49.44
N PHE A 320 103.01 40.05 48.54
CA PHE A 320 103.10 41.52 48.57
C PHE A 320 101.98 42.22 47.79
N VAL A 321 101.14 41.46 47.08
CA VAL A 321 100.00 41.98 46.31
C VAL A 321 98.71 41.37 46.83
N PHE A 322 97.82 42.22 47.35
CA PHE A 322 96.52 41.75 47.81
C PHE A 322 95.53 41.62 46.65
N GLY A 323 95.04 40.41 46.40
CA GLY A 323 94.07 40.11 45.35
C GLY A 323 92.62 40.47 45.67
N GLY A 324 92.33 41.11 46.80
CA GLY A 324 90.96 41.50 47.18
C GLY A 324 90.10 40.37 47.73
N ALA A 325 90.63 39.15 47.88
CA ALA A 325 89.89 38.00 48.39
C ALA A 325 90.71 37.19 49.40
N VAL A 326 90.06 36.75 50.47
CA VAL A 326 90.65 35.85 51.47
C VAL A 326 89.78 34.62 51.61
N ARG A 327 90.37 33.46 51.29
CA ARG A 327 89.71 32.16 51.49
C ARG A 327 89.67 31.84 52.97
N PHE A 328 88.51 31.49 53.50
CA PHE A 328 88.39 31.07 54.90
C PHE A 328 87.79 29.66 55.08
N GLY A 329 87.26 29.07 54.02
CA GLY A 329 86.68 27.73 54.07
C GLY A 329 86.25 27.25 52.69
N ALA A 330 85.37 26.26 52.68
CA ALA A 330 84.74 25.74 51.47
C ALA A 330 83.25 25.49 51.72
N LEU A 331 82.45 25.63 50.67
CA LEU A 331 81.03 25.37 50.62
C LEU A 331 80.77 24.17 49.72
N GLU A 332 79.86 23.29 50.14
CA GLU A 332 79.35 22.22 49.28
C GLU A 332 78.03 22.67 48.65
N VAL A 333 78.00 22.69 47.32
CA VAL A 333 76.85 23.09 46.52
C VAL A 333 76.23 21.85 45.87
N ASP A 334 75.04 21.49 46.33
CA ASP A 334 74.18 20.45 45.74
C ASP A 334 73.20 21.11 44.77
N PHE A 335 73.49 21.09 43.47
CA PHE A 335 72.59 21.68 42.46
C PHE A 335 71.26 20.92 42.34
N GLY A 336 71.20 19.66 42.80
CA GLY A 336 69.96 18.89 42.87
C GLY A 336 68.97 19.46 43.88
N ARG A 337 69.43 20.20 44.90
CA ARG A 337 68.57 20.96 45.82
C ARG A 337 68.12 22.30 45.24
N ILE A 338 68.97 22.94 44.44
CA ILE A 338 68.68 24.24 43.80
C ILE A 338 67.63 24.08 42.71
N ALA A 339 67.73 23.02 41.91
CA ALA A 339 66.80 22.73 40.83
C ALA A 339 66.33 21.26 40.87
N PRO A 340 65.22 20.95 41.57
CA PRO A 340 64.77 19.56 41.73
C PRO A 340 64.54 18.82 40.42
N ARG A 341 64.07 19.51 39.37
CA ARG A 341 63.85 18.93 38.03
C ARG A 341 65.14 18.44 37.34
N PHE A 342 66.31 18.90 37.79
CA PHE A 342 67.62 18.40 37.38
C PHE A 342 67.84 16.94 37.83
N ARG A 343 67.19 16.53 38.94
CA ARG A 343 67.29 15.19 39.51
C ARG A 343 66.42 14.17 38.78
N ASP A 344 65.33 14.59 38.16
CA ASP A 344 64.29 13.69 37.67
C ASP A 344 64.44 13.35 36.18
N ASP A 345 64.98 14.26 35.34
CA ASP A 345 65.18 14.00 33.91
C ASP A 345 66.62 13.53 33.62
N PRO A 346 66.83 12.25 33.24
CA PRO A 346 68.14 11.72 32.90
C PRO A 346 68.82 12.47 31.76
N ARG A 347 68.05 13.15 30.90
CA ARG A 347 68.57 13.91 29.76
C ARG A 347 69.19 15.24 30.18
N LEU A 348 68.84 15.72 31.37
CA LEU A 348 69.36 16.95 31.95
C LEU A 348 70.48 16.69 32.97
N LYS A 349 70.60 15.44 33.46
CA LYS A 349 71.66 15.05 34.40
C LYS A 349 73.04 15.21 33.78
N ARG A 350 73.94 15.83 34.53
CA ARG A 350 75.37 15.89 34.25
C ARG A 350 76.10 15.57 35.55
N GLU A 351 76.97 14.56 35.52
CA GLU A 351 77.72 14.09 36.70
C GLU A 351 78.54 15.21 37.37
N ARG A 352 79.01 16.19 36.57
CA ARG A 352 79.81 17.32 37.07
C ARG A 352 79.01 18.34 37.90
N LEU A 353 77.68 18.30 37.84
CA LEU A 353 76.79 19.26 38.52
C LEU A 353 75.96 18.61 39.63
N THR A 354 76.31 17.43 40.13
CA THR A 354 75.54 16.83 41.25
C THR A 354 75.96 17.37 42.61
N LEU A 355 77.26 17.47 42.87
CA LEU A 355 77.81 18.03 44.09
C LEU A 355 79.15 18.67 43.74
N SER A 356 79.29 19.96 44.02
CA SER A 356 80.52 20.71 43.75
C SER A 356 80.98 21.45 44.99
N ARG A 357 82.28 21.40 45.26
CA ARG A 357 82.90 22.15 46.36
C ARG A 357 83.43 23.46 45.81
N THR A 358 83.05 24.57 46.41
CA THR A 358 83.49 25.92 46.04
C THR A 358 84.13 26.63 47.25
N PRO A 359 85.07 27.56 47.06
CA PRO A 359 85.68 28.28 48.17
C PRO A 359 84.69 29.22 48.86
N ALA A 360 84.81 29.32 50.18
CA ALA A 360 84.21 30.38 50.96
C ALA A 360 85.21 31.54 51.06
N LEU A 361 84.83 32.71 50.55
CA LEU A 361 85.70 33.87 50.37
C LEU A 361 85.17 35.09 51.13
N LEU A 362 86.06 35.86 51.73
CA LEU A 362 85.83 37.24 52.14
C LEU A 362 86.37 38.14 51.02
N ALA A 363 85.50 38.87 50.33
CA ALA A 363 85.92 39.82 49.30
C ALA A 363 86.08 41.20 49.92
N ILE A 364 87.29 41.73 50.01
CA ILE A 364 87.58 42.99 50.71
C ILE A 364 87.90 44.06 49.65
N PRO A 365 87.26 45.25 49.69
CA PRO A 365 86.47 45.78 50.82
C PRO A 365 84.95 45.50 50.77
N GLU A 366 84.42 45.02 49.65
CA GLU A 366 82.96 45.04 49.40
C GLU A 366 82.13 44.10 50.29
N ARG A 367 82.66 42.91 50.60
CA ARG A 367 81.99 41.80 51.31
C ARG A 367 82.95 41.12 52.29
N GLY A 368 83.54 41.91 53.18
CA GLY A 368 84.51 41.45 54.18
C GLY A 368 83.93 41.04 55.55
N ALA A 369 82.63 41.22 55.78
CA ALA A 369 82.01 40.92 57.07
C ALA A 369 81.69 39.42 57.21
N LEU A 370 82.00 38.84 58.37
CA LEU A 370 81.72 37.45 58.72
C LEU A 370 80.91 37.36 60.01
N LEU A 371 79.81 36.60 59.97
CA LEU A 371 78.99 36.27 61.15
C LEU A 371 79.00 34.76 61.36
N ILE A 372 79.50 34.31 62.51
CA ILE A 372 79.48 32.91 62.92
C ILE A 372 78.38 32.74 63.97
N ARG A 373 77.32 32.02 63.62
CA ARG A 373 76.27 31.61 64.55
C ARG A 373 76.54 30.19 65.02
N TYR A 374 76.57 29.99 66.33
CA TYR A 374 76.86 28.69 66.94
C TYR A 374 75.95 28.45 68.15
N ALA A 375 75.73 27.18 68.49
CA ALA A 375 75.10 26.78 69.74
C ALA A 375 76.10 26.88 70.89
N ARG A 376 75.64 27.07 72.13
CA ARG A 376 76.51 27.37 73.29
C ARG A 376 77.68 26.38 73.45
N GLU A 377 77.43 25.11 73.18
CA GLU A 377 78.39 24.01 73.30
C GLU A 377 79.50 24.05 72.23
N ALA A 378 79.29 24.80 71.14
CA ALA A 378 80.22 24.92 70.02
C ALA A 378 81.06 26.21 70.07
N ARG A 379 81.13 26.89 71.23
CA ARG A 379 81.90 28.14 71.42
C ARG A 379 83.36 27.97 71.02
N ASP A 380 84.02 26.93 71.50
CA ASP A 380 85.44 26.72 71.25
C ASP A 380 85.72 26.49 69.75
N VAL A 381 84.82 25.79 69.05
CA VAL A 381 84.89 25.57 67.61
C VAL A 381 84.70 26.88 66.83
N ALA A 382 83.77 27.74 67.28
CA ALA A 382 83.55 29.05 66.66
C ALA A 382 84.75 29.99 66.85
N ASN A 383 85.34 30.00 68.05
CA ASN A 383 86.56 30.74 68.35
C ASN A 383 87.73 30.24 67.48
N ALA A 384 87.93 28.92 67.40
CA ALA A 384 88.95 28.32 66.54
C ALA A 384 88.75 28.69 65.05
N ALA A 385 87.51 28.73 64.58
CA ALA A 385 87.20 29.18 63.23
C ALA A 385 87.56 30.65 63.01
N LEU A 386 87.30 31.54 63.98
CA LEU A 386 87.66 32.95 63.91
C LEU A 386 89.18 33.15 63.94
N GLN A 387 89.89 32.44 64.81
CA GLN A 387 91.37 32.43 64.83
C GLN A 387 91.93 31.98 63.48
N ALA A 388 91.39 30.91 62.89
CA ALA A 388 91.81 30.43 61.57
C ALA A 388 91.53 31.45 60.46
N VAL A 389 90.45 32.23 60.54
CA VAL A 389 90.18 33.36 59.61
C VAL A 389 91.22 34.46 59.81
N MET A 390 91.52 34.83 61.06
CA MET A 390 92.54 35.85 61.38
C MET A 390 93.92 35.46 60.86
N THR A 391 94.34 34.22 61.07
CA THR A 391 95.62 33.73 60.52
C THR A 391 95.64 33.79 58.99
N ARG A 392 94.53 33.44 58.33
CA ARG A 392 94.45 33.55 56.86
C ARG A 392 94.50 35.00 56.38
N LEU A 393 93.87 35.94 57.09
CA LEU A 393 94.00 37.38 56.81
C LEU A 393 95.47 37.81 56.88
N LEU A 394 96.21 37.39 57.91
CA LEU A 394 97.64 37.70 58.07
C LEU A 394 98.52 37.11 56.95
N THR A 395 98.21 35.89 56.48
CA THR A 395 99.02 35.23 55.44
C THR A 395 98.65 35.66 54.01
N THR A 396 97.45 36.19 53.80
CA THR A 396 96.97 36.61 52.46
C THR A 396 97.11 38.12 52.23
N ILE A 397 96.92 38.95 53.26
CA ILE A 397 97.12 40.40 53.17
C ILE A 397 98.61 40.69 53.32
N PRO A 398 99.18 41.62 52.53
CA PRO A 398 100.59 41.97 52.64
C PRO A 398 101.00 42.34 54.07
N PRO A 399 102.19 41.90 54.53
CA PRO A 399 102.68 42.17 55.88
C PRO A 399 102.59 43.66 56.24
N GLY A 400 102.17 43.95 57.47
CA GLY A 400 102.00 45.33 57.98
C GLY A 400 100.76 46.06 57.46
N ARG A 401 99.91 45.45 56.62
CA ARG A 401 98.66 46.08 56.16
C ARG A 401 97.40 45.61 56.90
N ALA A 402 97.44 44.44 57.53
CA ALA A 402 96.35 43.95 58.37
C ALA A 402 96.53 44.45 59.80
N HIS A 403 95.53 45.18 60.31
CA HIS A 403 95.49 45.66 61.69
C HIS A 403 94.21 45.10 62.33
N PHE A 404 94.33 44.51 63.51
CA PHE A 404 93.23 43.91 64.25
C PHE A 404 92.89 44.75 65.47
N THR A 405 91.58 44.92 65.71
CA THR A 405 91.07 45.30 67.03
C THR A 405 90.25 44.13 67.54
N ILE A 406 90.72 43.50 68.63
CA ILE A 406 90.13 42.28 69.18
C ILE A 406 89.33 42.65 70.42
N ILE A 407 88.03 42.34 70.42
CA ILE A 407 87.11 42.60 71.52
C ILE A 407 86.56 41.26 72.02
N ASP A 408 86.84 40.92 73.28
CA ASP A 408 86.41 39.67 73.90
C ASP A 408 86.01 39.87 75.38
N PRO A 409 84.77 40.34 75.64
CA PRO A 409 84.32 40.64 77.00
C PRO A 409 84.04 39.40 77.86
N VAL A 410 84.01 38.19 77.29
CA VAL A 410 83.62 36.97 78.01
C VAL A 410 84.79 35.99 78.16
N GLY A 411 85.62 35.81 77.13
CA GLY A 411 86.81 34.97 77.19
C GLY A 411 88.03 35.66 77.81
N LEU A 412 87.90 36.93 78.18
CA LEU A 412 88.94 37.76 78.77
C LEU A 412 90.22 37.82 77.91
N GLY A 413 90.09 37.58 76.60
CA GLY A 413 91.19 37.57 75.64
C GLY A 413 92.02 36.29 75.64
N GLN A 414 91.68 35.28 76.45
CA GLN A 414 92.43 34.02 76.50
C GLN A 414 92.45 33.33 75.13
N ASP A 415 91.33 33.35 74.41
CA ASP A 415 91.18 32.72 73.11
C ASP A 415 92.04 33.40 72.02
N PHE A 416 92.48 34.64 72.20
CA PHE A 416 93.22 35.38 71.15
C PHE A 416 94.62 35.82 71.59
N ALA A 417 95.05 35.44 72.81
CA ALA A 417 96.33 35.84 73.38
C ALA A 417 97.54 35.52 72.49
N GLY A 418 97.49 34.41 71.73
CA GLY A 418 98.56 34.04 70.80
C GLY A 418 98.85 35.06 69.70
N PHE A 419 97.86 35.90 69.33
CA PHE A 419 98.06 36.98 68.35
C PHE A 419 98.74 38.21 68.95
N MET A 420 98.84 38.33 70.28
CA MET A 420 99.48 39.48 70.93
C MET A 420 100.99 39.56 70.66
N HIS A 421 101.63 38.44 70.31
CA HIS A 421 103.03 38.41 69.87
C HIS A 421 103.29 39.24 68.60
N LEU A 422 102.24 39.61 67.85
CA LEU A 422 102.38 40.54 66.73
C LEU A 422 102.81 41.95 67.19
N ALA A 423 102.43 42.36 68.40
CA ALA A 423 102.82 43.66 68.96
C ALA A 423 104.33 43.76 69.24
N ASP A 424 105.03 42.63 69.40
CA ASP A 424 106.49 42.60 69.56
C ASP A 424 107.21 43.11 68.29
N TYR A 425 106.54 43.07 67.13
CA TYR A 425 107.05 43.56 65.85
C TYR A 425 106.50 44.93 65.48
N ASP A 426 105.18 45.12 65.55
CA ASP A 426 104.51 46.40 65.32
C ASP A 426 103.23 46.46 66.16
N ASP A 427 103.22 47.35 67.15
CA ASP A 427 102.12 47.53 68.09
C ASP A 427 100.79 47.88 67.39
N ALA A 428 100.86 48.55 66.24
CA ALA A 428 99.68 48.92 65.47
C ALA A 428 98.90 47.70 64.95
N MET A 429 99.56 46.55 64.75
CA MET A 429 98.93 45.35 64.17
C MET A 429 97.83 44.76 65.04
N VAL A 430 97.88 44.90 66.37
CA VAL A 430 96.84 44.39 67.30
C VAL A 430 96.35 45.44 68.30
N GLY A 431 96.91 46.65 68.27
CA GLY A 431 96.47 47.78 69.10
C GLY A 431 96.82 47.61 70.58
N GLY A 432 97.95 46.96 70.89
CA GLY A 432 98.54 46.84 72.22
C GLY A 432 97.81 45.98 73.27
N ARG A 433 96.50 45.70 73.10
CA ARG A 433 95.73 44.84 74.02
C ARG A 433 94.47 44.25 73.39
N ILE A 434 93.95 43.20 74.02
CA ILE A 434 92.60 42.67 73.77
C ILE A 434 91.61 43.39 74.70
N TRP A 435 90.52 43.90 74.14
CA TRP A 435 89.54 44.72 74.86
C TRP A 435 88.46 43.87 75.51
N THR A 436 88.39 43.89 76.84
CA THR A 436 87.50 43.02 77.64
C THR A 436 86.50 43.81 78.48
N GLU A 437 86.86 45.02 78.91
CA GLU A 437 86.02 45.89 79.77
C GLU A 437 85.08 46.79 78.95
N GLY A 438 83.80 46.84 79.32
CA GLY A 438 82.76 47.56 78.55
C GLY A 438 83.08 49.02 78.25
N GLN A 439 83.51 49.80 79.26
CA GLN A 439 83.84 51.22 79.08
C GLN A 439 85.02 51.43 78.12
N GLN A 440 86.02 50.55 78.18
CA GLN A 440 87.18 50.62 77.31
C GLN A 440 86.82 50.24 75.87
N ILE A 441 85.93 49.27 75.69
CA ILE A 441 85.40 48.86 74.39
C ILE A 441 84.65 50.03 73.72
N GLU A 442 83.77 50.73 74.45
CA GLU A 442 83.03 51.89 73.92
C GLU A 442 83.96 53.01 73.45
N GLN A 443 85.00 53.31 74.25
CA GLN A 443 86.01 54.29 73.87
C GLN A 443 86.75 53.86 72.59
N GLN A 444 87.21 52.61 72.53
CA GLN A 444 87.92 52.10 71.35
C GLN A 444 87.06 52.13 70.07
N LEU A 445 85.76 51.83 70.17
CA LEU A 445 84.85 51.92 69.03
C LEU A 445 84.67 53.36 68.55
N THR A 446 84.66 54.33 69.47
CA THR A 446 84.64 55.76 69.15
C THR A 446 85.93 56.18 68.45
N ASP A 447 87.08 55.75 68.97
CA ASP A 447 88.40 56.06 68.39
C ASP A 447 88.55 55.47 66.98
N LEU A 448 88.09 54.23 66.75
CA LEU A 448 88.05 53.61 65.42
C LEU A 448 87.14 54.37 64.45
N THR A 449 85.98 54.84 64.92
CA THR A 449 85.05 55.62 64.10
C THR A 449 85.67 56.94 63.67
N ASN A 450 86.28 57.67 64.60
CA ASN A 450 86.98 58.93 64.31
C ASN A 450 88.17 58.72 63.36
N HIS A 451 88.90 57.61 63.52
CA HIS A 451 90.00 57.26 62.61
C HIS A 451 89.48 57.02 61.19
N MET A 452 88.43 56.22 61.02
CA MET A 452 87.82 55.97 59.71
C MET A 452 87.28 57.24 59.06
N GLU A 453 86.68 58.15 59.82
CA GLU A 453 86.24 59.45 59.31
C GLU A 453 87.42 60.26 58.77
N ASN A 454 88.50 60.38 59.54
CA ASN A 454 89.71 61.10 59.12
C ASN A 454 90.33 60.48 57.84
N VAL A 455 90.34 59.15 57.75
CA VAL A 455 90.81 58.43 56.56
C VAL A 455 89.93 58.77 55.36
N ILE A 456 88.61 58.66 55.49
CA ILE A 456 87.66 58.98 54.41
C ILE A 456 87.80 60.44 53.96
N GLN A 457 87.86 61.39 54.90
CA GLN A 457 88.04 62.81 54.60
C GLN A 457 89.36 63.09 53.87
N LYS A 458 90.45 62.38 54.22
CA LYS A 458 91.75 62.51 53.54
C LYS A 458 91.70 61.99 52.10
N TYR A 459 90.98 60.91 51.84
CA TYR A 459 90.81 60.36 50.49
C TYR A 459 89.77 61.12 49.64
N LEU A 460 88.92 61.96 50.22
CA LEU A 460 88.03 62.87 49.49
C LEU A 460 88.69 64.19 49.08
N ARG A 461 89.83 64.55 49.70
CA ARG A 461 90.61 65.76 49.37
C ARG A 461 91.62 65.55 48.23
N ASN A 462 91.96 64.30 47.95
CA ASN A 462 92.73 63.89 46.77
C ASN A 462 91.78 63.45 45.67
#